data_AF-V4PU91-F1
#
_entry.id   AF-V4PU91-F1
#
_cell.length_a   1.000
_cell.length_b   1.000
_cell.length_c   1.000
_cell.angle_alpha   90.00
_cell.angle_beta   90.00
_cell.angle_gamma   90.00
#
_symmetry.space_group_name_H-M   'P 1'
#
loop_
_entity.id
_entity.type
_entity.pdbx_description
1 polymer ?
#
loop_
_entity_poly.entity_id
_entity_poly.type
_entity_poly.pdbx_seq_one_letter_code
_entity_poly.pdbx_strand_id
1 'polypeptide(L)'
;MMTSGDIASEESGVIYGYSCLHDDVRSLDHIISADEAIEAAMQFYRSFPGDDDLNDLGPFEAKLVGRKWRLEAYPADFYSSPSLGGRRLVEVDAYSGCVLSSIIDK
;
A
#
# COMPACT_ATOMS: atom_id res chain seq x y z
N MET A 1 -6.81 13.68 15.39
CA MET A 1 -6.49 14.56 14.24
C MET A 1 -5.35 13.89 13.50
N MET A 2 -5.55 13.45 12.25
CA MET A 2 -4.48 12.93 11.39
C MET A 2 -3.77 14.11 10.73
N THR A 3 -2.44 14.12 10.78
CA THR A 3 -1.59 15.03 9.99
C THR A 3 -0.86 14.18 8.97
N SER A 4 -1.27 14.27 7.70
CA SER A 4 -0.51 13.80 6.55
C SER A 4 0.65 14.76 6.31
N GLY A 5 1.86 14.23 6.19
CA GLY A 5 3.01 14.97 5.69
C GLY A 5 3.24 14.58 4.23
N ASP A 6 3.02 15.51 3.31
CA ASP A 6 3.36 15.33 1.90
C ASP A 6 4.88 15.45 1.72
N ILE A 7 5.53 14.42 1.18
CA ILE A 7 6.90 14.50 0.66
C ILE A 7 6.80 14.28 -0.85
N ALA A 8 6.55 15.36 -1.59
CA ALA A 8 6.48 15.34 -3.06
C ALA A 8 7.85 15.63 -3.68
N SER A 9 8.28 14.80 -4.62
CA SER A 9 9.40 15.06 -5.54
C SER A 9 8.90 14.83 -6.97
N GLU A 10 8.92 15.87 -7.79
CA GLU A 10 8.20 16.01 -9.07
C GLU A 10 8.64 15.06 -10.22
N GLU A 11 9.59 14.14 -10.01
CA GLU A 11 10.12 13.26 -11.07
C GLU A 11 10.03 11.75 -10.79
N SER A 12 9.55 11.31 -9.62
CA SER A 12 9.70 9.89 -9.23
C SER A 12 8.63 9.44 -8.23
N GLY A 13 7.39 9.36 -8.68
CA GLY A 13 6.28 8.80 -7.91
C GLY A 13 5.88 9.60 -6.66
N VAL A 14 4.68 9.31 -6.13
CA VAL A 14 4.20 9.89 -4.87
C VAL A 14 4.36 8.86 -3.77
N ILE A 15 5.05 9.22 -2.68
CA ILE A 15 5.19 8.38 -1.49
C ILE A 15 4.28 8.92 -0.40
N TYR A 16 3.30 8.12 -0.02
CA TYR A 16 2.48 8.40 1.16
C TYR A 16 3.02 7.58 2.33
N GLY A 17 3.62 8.27 3.32
CA GLY A 17 4.13 7.65 4.55
C GLY A 17 3.12 7.74 5.68
N TYR A 18 2.86 6.62 6.36
CA TYR A 18 1.92 6.56 7.48
C TYR A 18 2.61 6.07 8.73
N SER A 19 2.46 6.87 9.79
CA SER A 19 2.92 6.53 11.13
C SER A 19 1.79 5.81 11.86
N CYS A 20 1.89 4.49 11.97
CA CYS A 20 1.04 3.71 12.84
C CYS A 20 1.49 3.91 14.30
N LEU A 21 0.67 4.55 15.12
CA LEU A 21 0.90 4.58 16.57
C LEU A 21 0.65 3.17 17.11
N HIS A 22 1.70 2.53 17.61
CA HIS A 22 1.64 1.21 18.22
C HIS A 22 1.00 1.30 19.61
N ASP A 23 -0.34 1.29 19.71
CA ASP A 23 -1.01 1.27 21.02
C ASP A 23 -1.32 -0.13 21.55
N ASP A 24 -1.20 -1.19 20.74
CA ASP A 24 -1.48 -2.56 21.20
C ASP A 24 -0.44 -3.55 20.68
N VAL A 25 0.41 -4.02 21.59
CA VAL A 25 1.32 -5.15 21.40
C VAL A 25 0.47 -6.42 21.27
N ARG A 26 -0.01 -6.74 20.07
CA ARG A 26 -0.36 -8.13 19.74
C ARG A 26 0.91 -8.98 19.88
N SER A 27 0.79 -10.22 20.37
CA SER A 27 1.96 -11.07 20.60
C SER A 27 2.80 -11.16 19.32
N LEU A 28 4.13 -11.13 19.46
CA LEU A 28 5.09 -11.27 18.36
C LEU A 28 4.98 -12.62 17.62
N ASP A 29 4.05 -13.47 18.03
CA ASP A 29 3.81 -14.80 17.51
C ASP A 29 2.71 -14.84 16.44
N HIS A 30 1.95 -13.76 16.27
CA HIS A 30 0.88 -13.69 15.28
C HIS A 30 1.21 -12.68 14.19
N ILE A 31 1.52 -13.20 12.99
CA ILE A 31 1.56 -12.41 11.77
C ILE A 31 0.22 -12.57 11.03
N ILE A 32 -0.27 -11.48 10.47
CA ILE A 32 -1.42 -11.52 9.56
C ILE A 32 -1.03 -12.25 8.28
N SER A 33 -2.01 -12.87 7.64
CA SER A 33 -1.87 -13.51 6.35
C SER A 33 -1.62 -12.50 5.22
N ALA A 34 -1.16 -13.01 4.07
CA ALA A 34 -1.02 -12.21 2.86
C ALA A 34 -2.38 -11.60 2.43
N ASP A 35 -3.47 -12.35 2.53
CA ASP A 35 -4.81 -11.90 2.15
C ASP A 35 -5.30 -10.76 3.06
N GLU A 36 -5.06 -10.85 4.37
CA GLU A 36 -5.38 -9.77 5.32
C GLU A 36 -4.54 -8.52 5.05
N ALA A 37 -3.27 -8.68 4.68
CA ALA A 37 -2.43 -7.55 4.30
C ALA A 37 -2.92 -6.89 3.00
N ILE A 38 -3.34 -7.68 2.03
CA ILE A 38 -3.95 -7.21 0.78
C ILE A 38 -5.24 -6.45 1.07
N GLU A 39 -6.10 -6.98 1.94
CA GLU A 39 -7.34 -6.31 2.33
C GLU A 39 -7.05 -4.93 2.98
N ALA A 40 -6.08 -4.86 3.89
CA ALA A 40 -5.65 -3.61 4.50
C ALA A 40 -5.16 -2.59 3.45
N ALA A 41 -4.39 -3.04 2.45
CA ALA A 41 -3.94 -2.18 1.36
C ALA A 41 -5.08 -1.71 0.45
N MET A 42 -6.05 -2.59 0.14
CA MET A 42 -7.23 -2.21 -0.64
C MET A 42 -8.11 -1.19 0.12
N GLN A 43 -8.34 -1.40 1.42
CA GLN A 43 -9.09 -0.46 2.25
C GLN A 43 -8.39 0.91 2.31
N PHE A 44 -7.06 0.91 2.39
CA PHE A 44 -6.26 2.11 2.32
C PHE A 44 -6.46 2.87 1.00
N TYR A 45 -6.34 2.22 -0.15
CA TYR A 45 -6.56 2.88 -1.44
C TYR A 45 -7.98 3.43 -1.62
N ARG A 46 -8.99 2.70 -1.12
CA ARG A 46 -10.39 3.18 -1.14
C ARG A 46 -10.65 4.40 -0.27
N SER A 47 -9.74 4.73 0.66
CA SER A 47 -9.86 5.90 1.53
C SER A 47 -9.48 7.22 0.87
N PHE A 48 -8.96 7.20 -0.37
CA PHE A 48 -8.67 8.38 -1.18
C PHE A 48 -9.85 8.70 -2.13
N PRO A 49 -10.79 9.57 -1.74
CA PRO A 49 -11.90 9.93 -2.60
C PRO A 49 -11.39 10.73 -3.82
N GLY A 50 -11.69 10.24 -5.02
CA GLY A 50 -11.46 10.97 -6.29
C GLY A 50 -10.28 10.49 -7.14
N ASP A 51 -9.61 9.41 -6.76
CA ASP A 51 -8.54 8.80 -7.56
C ASP A 51 -9.06 7.46 -8.12
N ASP A 52 -9.83 7.52 -9.21
CA ASP A 52 -10.41 6.33 -9.86
C ASP A 52 -9.31 5.34 -10.32
N ASP A 53 -8.12 5.86 -10.61
CA ASP A 53 -6.91 5.08 -10.96
C ASP A 53 -6.37 4.26 -9.78
N LEU A 54 -6.76 4.58 -8.53
CA LEU A 54 -6.44 3.79 -7.34
C LEU A 54 -7.43 2.66 -7.10
N ASN A 55 -8.58 2.67 -7.77
CA ASN A 55 -9.63 1.66 -7.63
C ASN A 55 -9.55 0.56 -8.71
N ASP A 56 -8.89 0.81 -9.85
CA ASP A 56 -8.73 -0.16 -10.94
C ASP A 56 -7.39 -0.91 -10.87
N LEU A 57 -7.11 -1.50 -9.71
CA LEU A 57 -5.90 -2.27 -9.47
C LEU A 57 -6.11 -3.74 -9.84
N GLY A 58 -5.12 -4.31 -10.53
CA GLY A 58 -4.97 -5.74 -10.73
C GLY A 58 -4.64 -6.48 -9.42
N PRO A 59 -4.41 -7.80 -9.50
CA PRO A 59 -4.09 -8.60 -8.32
C PRO A 59 -2.80 -8.13 -7.66
N PHE A 60 -2.78 -8.12 -6.33
CA PHE A 60 -1.58 -7.87 -5.55
C PHE A 60 -0.72 -9.13 -5.47
N GLU A 61 0.57 -8.99 -5.71
CA GLU A 61 1.58 -9.95 -5.32
C GLU A 61 2.11 -9.59 -3.92
N ALA A 62 1.97 -10.51 -2.98
CA ALA A 62 2.40 -10.30 -1.60
C ALA A 62 3.70 -11.04 -1.28
N LYS A 63 4.68 -10.33 -0.70
CA LYS A 63 5.94 -10.90 -0.23
C LYS A 63 6.26 -10.45 1.18
N LEU A 64 6.49 -11.41 2.08
CA LEU A 64 6.96 -11.11 3.43
C LEU A 64 8.46 -10.75 3.40
N VAL A 65 8.80 -9.55 3.86
CA VAL A 65 10.18 -9.06 3.96
C VAL A 65 10.42 -8.55 5.38
N GLY A 66 11.12 -9.35 6.19
CA GLY A 66 11.30 -9.06 7.61
C GLY A 66 9.96 -9.03 8.35
N ARG A 67 9.58 -7.85 8.88
CA ARG A 67 8.33 -7.64 9.64
C ARG A 67 7.22 -7.00 8.79
N LYS A 68 7.38 -6.94 7.47
CA LYS A 68 6.45 -6.24 6.57
C LYS A 68 5.98 -7.14 5.45
N TRP A 69 4.71 -7.05 5.12
CA TRP A 69 4.18 -7.49 3.83
C TRP A 69 4.42 -6.39 2.81
N ARG A 70 5.23 -6.69 1.79
CA ARG A 70 5.39 -5.85 0.62
C ARG A 70 4.43 -6.35 -0.45
N LEU A 71 3.51 -5.48 -0.85
CA LEU A 71 2.46 -5.76 -1.80
C LEU A 71 2.72 -4.95 -3.07
N GLU A 72 2.68 -5.60 -4.21
CA GLU A 72 2.89 -4.98 -5.52
C GLU A 72 1.68 -5.25 -6.41
N ALA A 73 1.11 -4.21 -6.99
CA ALA A 73 0.03 -4.32 -7.97
C ALA A 73 0.28 -3.39 -9.16
N TYR A 74 -0.26 -3.78 -10.29
CA TYR A 74 -0.29 -2.99 -11.51
C TYR A 74 -1.75 -2.61 -11.81
N PRO A 75 -2.00 -1.45 -12.45
CA PRO A 75 -3.32 -1.13 -12.96
C PRO A 75 -3.86 -2.24 -13.87
N ALA A 76 -5.18 -2.47 -13.88
CA ALA A 76 -5.79 -3.55 -14.64
C ALA A 76 -5.48 -3.48 -16.15
N ASP A 77 -5.30 -2.27 -16.67
CA ASP A 77 -4.98 -1.97 -18.07
C ASP A 77 -3.48 -1.98 -18.37
N PHE A 78 -2.61 -2.20 -17.38
CA PHE A 78 -1.14 -2.14 -17.53
C PHE A 78 -0.62 -3.03 -18.67
N TYR A 79 -1.12 -4.26 -18.79
CA TYR A 79 -0.68 -5.19 -19.84
C TYR A 79 -1.14 -4.77 -21.25
N SER A 80 -2.20 -3.96 -21.34
CA SER A 80 -2.72 -3.41 -22.60
C SER A 80 -2.17 -2.03 -22.93
N SER A 81 -1.72 -1.25 -21.94
CA SER A 81 -1.07 0.04 -22.12
C SER A 81 -0.13 0.36 -20.96
N PRO A 82 1.13 -0.12 -21.03
CA PRO A 82 2.14 0.11 -19.98
C PRO A 82 2.48 1.59 -19.77
N SER A 83 2.14 2.45 -20.74
CA SER A 83 2.33 3.91 -20.67
C SER A 83 1.22 4.64 -19.90
N LEU A 84 0.13 3.97 -19.54
CA LEU A 84 -1.03 4.58 -18.86
C LEU A 84 -1.06 4.31 -17.35
N GLY A 85 -0.27 3.35 -16.87
CA GLY A 85 -0.34 2.91 -15.49
C GLY A 85 1.03 2.62 -14.89
N GLY A 86 1.36 3.27 -13.78
CA GLY A 86 2.57 2.95 -13.04
C GLY A 86 2.32 1.95 -11.90
N ARG A 87 3.40 1.37 -11.40
CA ARG A 87 3.35 0.33 -10.35
C ARG A 87 2.86 0.91 -9.03
N ARG A 88 2.05 0.13 -8.31
CA ARG A 88 1.65 0.41 -6.92
C ARG A 88 2.42 -0.50 -5.98
N LEU A 89 3.13 0.09 -5.02
CA LEU A 89 3.82 -0.65 -3.98
C LEU A 89 3.28 -0.21 -2.62
N VAL A 90 2.84 -1.16 -1.80
CA VAL A 90 2.39 -0.91 -0.42
C VAL A 90 3.21 -1.74 0.53
N GLU A 91 3.64 -1.15 1.63
CA GLU A 91 4.19 -1.89 2.76
C GLU A 91 3.18 -1.91 3.90
N VAL A 92 2.81 -3.10 4.36
CA VAL A 92 1.91 -3.33 5.48
C VAL A 92 2.69 -4.00 6.60
N ASP A 93 2.53 -3.52 7.83
CA ASP A 93 3.13 -4.17 9.00
C ASP A 93 2.50 -5.54 9.23
N ALA A 94 3.33 -6.59 9.33
CA ALA A 94 2.85 -7.96 9.38
C ALA A 94 2.16 -8.33 10.70
N TYR A 95 2.20 -7.48 11.73
CA TYR A 95 1.63 -7.78 13.04
C TYR A 95 0.34 -7.00 13.31
N SER A 96 0.32 -5.74 12.87
CA SER A 96 -0.81 -4.82 13.08
C SER A 96 -1.74 -4.73 11.87
N GLY A 97 -1.29 -5.13 10.67
CA GLY A 97 -2.02 -4.88 9.43
C GLY A 97 -2.06 -3.40 9.04
N CYS A 98 -1.27 -2.56 9.70
CA CYS A 98 -1.23 -1.16 9.41
C CYS A 98 -0.39 -0.86 8.18
N VAL A 99 -0.91 -0.04 7.26
CA VAL A 99 -0.16 0.44 6.09
C VAL A 99 0.94 1.39 6.57
N LEU A 100 2.19 1.08 6.26
CA LEU A 100 3.37 1.85 6.63
C LEU A 100 3.74 2.86 5.54
N SER A 101 3.66 2.43 4.29
CA SER A 101 3.93 3.28 3.14
C SER A 101 3.19 2.80 1.90
N SER A 102 2.90 3.74 1.00
CA SER A 102 2.41 3.47 -0.34
C SER A 102 3.21 4.32 -1.33
N ILE A 103 3.64 3.70 -2.43
CA ILE A 103 4.35 4.33 -3.53
C ILE A 103 3.50 4.14 -4.79
N ILE A 104 3.17 5.27 -5.41
CA ILE A 104 2.57 5.34 -6.73
C ILE A 104 3.69 5.73 -7.69
N ASP A 105 4.28 4.75 -8.37
CA ASP A 105 5.10 5.01 -9.55
C ASP A 105 4.12 5.51 -10.65
N LYS A 106 4.44 6.59 -11.36
CA LYS A 106 3.64 7.11 -12.49
C LYS A 106 4.44 6.98 -13.77
#